data_AF-A0A2N7QUN7-F1
#
_entry.id   AF-A0A2N7QUN7-F1
#
_cell.length_a   1.000
_cell.length_b   1.000
_cell.length_c   1.000
_cell.angle_alpha   90.00
_cell.angle_beta   90.00
_cell.angle_gamma   90.00
#
_symmetry.space_group_name_H-M   'P 1'
#
loop_
_entity.id
_entity.type
_entity.pdbx_description
1 polymer ?
#
loop_
_entity_poly.entity_id
_entity_poly.type
_entity_poly.pdbx_seq_one_letter_code
_entity_poly.pdbx_strand_id
1 'polypeptide(L)'
;MAITSTTSKNHTLRTALLGFIGGVSLAAGIAVLANDGGVAAMHHMAGPVSQADMAAHIDKVCQHLYIELDATDVQKSALDPIFKQAAADLLPMFQQLHTGHAQVLSLLMAPTIDRTALEQASAAQITVQGQITQRMTRLVEDSSNVLTPDQRQKLVAHLTQHMATNGAIHG
;
A
#
# COMPACT_ATOMS: atom_id res chain seq x y z
N MET A 1 39.76 -23.09 11.99
CA MET A 1 39.20 -21.72 12.14
C MET A 1 37.82 -21.74 11.50
N ALA A 2 36.77 -21.83 12.31
CA ALA A 2 35.39 -21.99 11.85
C ALA A 2 34.54 -20.92 12.51
N ILE A 3 33.82 -20.12 11.72
CA ILE A 3 32.57 -19.49 12.16
C ILE A 3 31.65 -19.39 10.95
N THR A 4 30.54 -20.13 11.05
CA THR A 4 29.46 -20.28 10.07
C THR A 4 28.61 -19.01 10.03
N SER A 5 28.43 -18.39 8.86
CA SER A 5 27.50 -17.28 8.68
C SER A 5 26.08 -17.81 8.48
N THR A 6 25.25 -17.67 9.52
CA THR A 6 23.81 -17.91 9.45
C THR A 6 23.13 -16.54 9.31
N THR A 7 22.92 -16.06 8.07
CA THR A 7 22.18 -14.81 7.84
C THR A 7 20.70 -15.12 7.61
N SER A 8 19.91 -14.54 8.51
CA SER A 8 18.50 -14.78 8.83
C SER A 8 17.49 -14.52 7.70
N LYS A 9 16.52 -15.43 7.57
CA LYS A 9 15.37 -15.43 6.65
C LYS A 9 14.27 -14.41 7.04
N ASN A 10 14.61 -13.14 7.24
CA ASN A 10 13.64 -12.14 7.73
C ASN A 10 13.27 -11.05 6.71
N HIS A 11 13.82 -11.11 5.49
CA HIS A 11 13.57 -10.06 4.47
C HIS A 11 12.26 -10.22 3.70
N THR A 12 11.67 -11.41 3.63
CA THR A 12 10.44 -11.67 2.87
C THR A 12 9.15 -11.23 3.58
N LEU A 13 9.19 -11.03 4.89
CA LEU A 13 8.02 -10.60 5.69
C LEU A 13 7.81 -9.08 5.66
N ARG A 14 8.89 -8.30 5.51
CA ARG A 14 8.83 -6.82 5.51
C ARG A 14 8.22 -6.26 4.23
N THR A 15 8.24 -7.01 3.14
CA THR A 15 7.75 -6.55 1.83
C THR A 15 6.23 -6.66 1.67
N ALA A 16 5.56 -7.49 2.46
CA ALA A 16 4.11 -7.72 2.34
C ALA A 16 3.25 -6.60 2.97
N LEU A 17 3.80 -5.83 3.91
CA LEU A 17 3.11 -4.70 4.55
C LEU A 17 3.18 -3.38 3.77
N LEU A 18 4.04 -3.33 2.74
CA LEU A 18 4.30 -2.11 1.95
C LEU A 18 3.14 -1.73 1.02
N GLY A 19 2.16 -2.62 0.81
CA GLY A 19 1.09 -2.42 -0.16
C GLY A 19 -0.13 -1.64 0.35
N PHE A 20 -0.47 -1.72 1.66
CA PHE A 20 -1.79 -1.26 2.11
C PHE A 20 -1.78 0.05 2.92
N ILE A 21 -0.66 0.43 3.56
CA ILE A 21 -0.59 1.70 4.32
C ILE A 21 0.41 2.70 3.70
N GLY A 22 1.27 2.26 2.78
CA GLY A 22 2.26 3.10 2.07
C GLY A 22 1.99 3.27 0.57
N GLY A 23 0.83 2.86 0.06
CA GLY A 23 0.57 2.62 -1.36
C GLY A 23 -0.12 3.75 -2.13
N VAL A 24 0.34 5.00 -2.02
CA VAL A 24 0.29 5.92 -3.17
C VAL A 24 1.70 6.01 -3.71
N SER A 25 2.16 4.91 -4.30
CA SER A 25 3.35 4.93 -5.15
C SER A 25 2.89 5.41 -6.52
N LEU A 26 3.12 6.69 -6.80
CA LEU A 26 3.30 7.16 -8.16
C LEU A 26 4.50 6.39 -8.74
N ALA A 27 4.25 5.23 -9.34
CA ALA A 27 5.26 4.55 -10.13
C ALA A 27 5.48 5.37 -11.40
N ALA A 28 6.54 6.19 -11.37
CA ALA A 28 7.16 6.79 -12.52
C ALA A 28 7.44 5.70 -13.56
N GLY A 29 6.66 5.68 -14.64
CA GLY A 29 6.94 4.91 -15.82
C GLY A 29 8.00 5.61 -16.67
N ILE A 30 9.26 5.58 -16.22
CA ILE A 30 10.42 5.77 -17.11
C ILE A 30 11.34 4.56 -16.92
N ALA A 31 11.15 3.55 -17.75
CA ALA A 31 12.10 2.47 -17.91
C ALA A 31 13.27 2.98 -18.78
N VAL A 32 14.36 3.40 -18.15
CA VAL A 32 15.67 3.42 -18.79
C VAL A 32 16.57 2.53 -17.95
N LEU A 33 16.89 1.36 -18.49
CA LEU A 33 18.25 0.83 -18.61
C LEU A 33 18.19 -0.50 -19.35
N ALA A 34 18.80 -0.51 -20.53
CA ALA A 34 19.10 -1.69 -21.31
C ALA A 34 20.04 -2.59 -20.48
N ASN A 35 19.53 -3.72 -20.00
CA ASN A 35 20.31 -4.91 -19.77
C ASN A 35 19.40 -6.14 -19.96
N ASP A 36 19.95 -7.14 -20.64
CA ASP A 36 19.27 -8.19 -21.41
C ASP A 36 18.57 -9.27 -20.55
N GLY A 37 17.78 -8.87 -19.57
CA GLY A 37 17.06 -9.78 -18.66
C GLY A 37 16.02 -9.14 -17.73
N GLY A 38 15.74 -7.84 -17.83
CA GLY A 38 14.88 -7.11 -16.90
C GLY A 38 13.37 -7.24 -17.10
N VAL A 39 12.91 -7.66 -18.29
CA VAL A 39 11.48 -7.76 -18.62
C VAL A 39 10.81 -9.04 -18.11
N ALA A 40 11.56 -10.13 -17.95
CA ALA A 40 11.00 -11.41 -17.48
C ALA A 40 10.55 -11.37 -16.01
N ALA A 41 11.16 -10.55 -15.17
CA ALA A 41 10.80 -10.44 -13.76
C ALA A 41 9.49 -9.65 -13.51
N MET A 42 9.07 -8.83 -14.48
CA MET A 42 7.86 -7.98 -14.35
C MET A 42 6.58 -8.69 -14.79
N HIS A 43 6.67 -9.82 -15.50
CA HIS A 43 5.49 -10.53 -16.04
C HIS A 43 4.74 -11.40 -15.02
N HIS A 44 5.26 -11.60 -13.80
CA HIS A 44 4.62 -12.48 -12.82
C HIS A 44 3.48 -11.85 -12.00
N MET A 45 3.21 -10.55 -12.17
CA MET A 45 2.16 -9.83 -11.42
C MET A 45 0.90 -9.49 -12.23
N ALA A 46 0.82 -9.94 -13.50
CA ALA A 46 -0.18 -9.48 -14.46
C ALA A 46 -1.42 -10.40 -14.57
N GLY A 47 -1.95 -10.86 -13.43
CA GLY A 47 -3.25 -11.53 -13.36
C GLY A 47 -4.25 -10.67 -12.59
N PRO A 48 -5.55 -10.65 -12.94
CA PRO A 48 -6.58 -10.05 -12.07
C PRO A 48 -6.53 -10.75 -10.71
N VAL A 49 -6.13 -10.03 -9.66
CA VAL A 49 -6.20 -10.55 -8.30
C VAL A 49 -7.67 -10.78 -7.99
N SER A 50 -8.05 -12.03 -7.65
CA SER A 50 -9.45 -12.30 -7.33
C SER A 50 -9.85 -11.62 -6.02
N GLN A 51 -11.15 -11.36 -5.83
CA GLN A 51 -11.66 -10.78 -4.59
C GLN A 51 -11.30 -11.66 -3.36
N ALA A 52 -11.28 -12.98 -3.53
CA ALA A 52 -10.90 -13.92 -2.50
C ALA A 52 -9.40 -13.83 -2.16
N ASP A 53 -8.53 -13.67 -3.16
CA ASP A 53 -7.09 -13.50 -2.94
C ASP A 53 -6.79 -12.19 -2.22
N MET A 54 -7.53 -11.13 -2.54
CA MET A 54 -7.42 -9.84 -1.85
C MET A 54 -7.88 -9.94 -0.39
N ALA A 55 -9.00 -10.61 -0.12
CA ALA A 55 -9.48 -10.84 1.25
C ALA A 55 -8.45 -11.63 2.08
N ALA A 56 -7.90 -12.71 1.51
CA ALA A 56 -6.86 -13.50 2.15
C ALA A 56 -5.56 -12.70 2.38
N HIS A 57 -5.24 -11.78 1.47
CA HIS A 57 -4.10 -10.87 1.64
C HIS A 57 -4.34 -9.88 2.80
N ILE A 58 -5.52 -9.27 2.88
CA ILE A 58 -5.92 -8.38 3.97
C ILE A 58 -5.82 -9.11 5.32
N ASP A 59 -6.34 -10.34 5.40
CA ASP A 59 -6.26 -11.16 6.62
C ASP A 59 -4.81 -11.39 7.06
N LYS A 60 -3.91 -11.73 6.13
CA LYS A 60 -2.48 -11.92 6.44
C LYS A 60 -1.81 -10.63 6.94
N VAL A 61 -2.12 -9.50 6.31
CA VAL A 61 -1.59 -8.19 6.73
C VAL A 61 -2.08 -7.84 8.13
N CYS A 62 -3.38 -8.03 8.40
CA CYS A 62 -3.95 -7.78 9.72
C CYS A 62 -3.32 -8.67 10.79
N GLN A 63 -3.13 -9.96 10.51
CA GLN A 63 -2.45 -10.88 11.41
C GLN A 63 -1.05 -10.42 11.79
N HIS A 64 -0.27 -9.95 10.81
CA HIS A 64 1.07 -9.44 11.09
C HIS A 64 1.03 -8.19 11.97
N LEU A 65 0.15 -7.23 11.62
CA LEU A 65 -0.02 -6.00 12.38
C LEU A 65 -0.40 -6.31 13.84
N TYR A 66 -1.32 -7.24 14.08
CA TYR A 66 -1.72 -7.60 15.44
C TYR A 66 -0.58 -8.19 16.28
N ILE A 67 0.32 -8.95 15.65
CA ILE A 67 1.51 -9.48 16.33
C ILE A 67 2.43 -8.32 16.72
N GLU A 68 2.68 -7.37 15.83
CA GLU A 68 3.55 -6.22 16.12
C GLU A 68 2.96 -5.26 17.15
N LEU A 69 1.63 -5.16 17.23
CA LEU A 69 0.93 -4.36 18.23
C LEU A 69 0.76 -5.08 19.57
N ASP A 70 1.18 -6.35 19.69
CA ASP A 70 0.86 -7.21 20.84
C ASP A 70 -0.65 -7.16 21.19
N ALA A 71 -1.51 -7.24 20.17
CA ALA A 71 -2.95 -7.16 20.37
C ALA A 71 -3.48 -8.42 21.07
N THR A 72 -4.33 -8.24 22.08
CA THR A 72 -5.04 -9.36 22.72
C THR A 72 -6.08 -9.97 21.78
N ASP A 73 -6.53 -11.20 22.05
CA ASP A 73 -7.53 -11.85 21.19
C ASP A 73 -8.87 -11.09 21.15
N VAL A 74 -9.24 -10.44 22.27
CA VAL A 74 -10.40 -9.55 22.33
C VAL A 74 -10.22 -8.34 21.40
N GLN A 75 -9.03 -7.73 21.40
CA GLN A 75 -8.72 -6.61 20.51
C GLN A 75 -8.69 -7.04 19.05
N LYS A 76 -8.08 -8.18 18.71
CA LYS A 76 -8.08 -8.73 17.36
C LYS A 76 -9.50 -8.91 16.85
N SER A 77 -10.37 -9.52 17.65
CA SER A 77 -11.78 -9.74 17.28
C SER A 77 -12.55 -8.44 17.05
N ALA A 78 -12.20 -7.36 17.75
CA ALA A 78 -12.81 -6.05 17.56
C ALA A 78 -12.24 -5.29 16.35
N LEU A 79 -10.94 -5.44 16.08
CA LEU A 79 -10.23 -4.78 14.99
C LEU A 79 -10.52 -5.40 13.62
N ASP A 80 -10.67 -6.72 13.56
CA ASP A 80 -10.89 -7.48 12.31
C ASP A 80 -11.98 -6.91 11.41
N PRO A 81 -13.22 -6.69 11.90
CA PRO A 81 -14.27 -6.10 11.06
C PRO A 81 -13.97 -4.67 10.63
N ILE A 82 -13.27 -3.88 11.46
CA ILE A 82 -12.88 -2.49 11.14
C ILE A 82 -11.91 -2.47 9.96
N PHE A 83 -10.87 -3.30 10.00
CA PHE A 83 -9.88 -3.39 8.91
C PHE A 83 -10.47 -3.98 7.63
N LYS A 84 -11.31 -5.02 7.74
CA LYS A 84 -11.99 -5.62 6.58
C LYS A 84 -12.89 -4.62 5.88
N GLN A 85 -13.67 -3.85 6.63
CA GLN A 85 -14.49 -2.80 6.04
C GLN A 85 -13.62 -1.72 5.40
N ALA A 86 -12.53 -1.30 6.04
CA ALA A 86 -11.62 -0.31 5.47
C ALA A 86 -11.02 -0.76 4.16
N ALA A 87 -10.60 -2.02 4.08
CA ALA A 87 -10.07 -2.58 2.85
C ALA A 87 -11.11 -2.70 1.75
N ALA A 88 -12.36 -3.08 2.08
CA ALA A 88 -13.45 -3.09 1.12
C ALA A 88 -13.74 -1.70 0.54
N ASP A 89 -13.66 -0.65 1.38
CA ASP A 89 -13.90 0.73 0.96
C ASP A 89 -12.72 1.31 0.14
N LEU A 90 -11.48 1.01 0.55
CA LEU A 90 -10.26 1.59 -0.03
C LEU A 90 -9.84 0.91 -1.35
N LEU A 91 -10.06 -0.39 -1.49
CA LEU A 91 -9.65 -1.15 -2.67
C LEU A 91 -10.13 -0.53 -4.01
N PRO A 92 -11.43 -0.21 -4.19
CA PRO A 92 -11.88 0.42 -5.43
C PRO A 92 -11.28 1.82 -5.63
N MET A 93 -10.99 2.57 -4.56
CA MET A 93 -10.35 3.89 -4.67
C MET A 93 -8.90 3.76 -5.18
N PHE A 94 -8.15 2.75 -4.71
CA PHE A 94 -6.81 2.47 -5.24
C PHE A 94 -6.83 2.05 -6.71
N GLN A 95 -7.84 1.26 -7.12
CA GLN A 95 -8.03 0.90 -8.53
C GLN A 95 -8.35 2.14 -9.39
N GLN A 96 -9.13 3.08 -8.87
CA GLN A 96 -9.41 4.36 -9.54
C GLN A 96 -8.14 5.21 -9.69
N LEU A 97 -7.28 5.30 -8.66
CA LEU A 97 -6.00 6.00 -8.77
C LEU A 97 -5.09 5.35 -9.82
N HIS A 98 -4.97 4.01 -9.82
CA HIS A 98 -4.17 3.29 -10.81
C HIS A 98 -4.65 3.55 -12.24
N THR A 99 -5.96 3.48 -12.46
CA THR A 99 -6.57 3.76 -13.76
C THR A 99 -6.38 5.23 -14.16
N GLY A 100 -6.51 6.16 -13.20
CA GLY A 100 -6.28 7.58 -13.40
C GLY A 100 -4.83 7.91 -13.78
N HIS A 101 -3.84 7.21 -13.21
CA HIS A 101 -2.44 7.35 -13.63
C HIS A 101 -2.23 6.88 -15.07
N ALA A 102 -2.79 5.72 -15.45
CA ALA A 102 -2.71 5.23 -16.83
C ALA A 102 -3.35 6.21 -17.82
N GLN A 103 -4.47 6.84 -17.46
CA GLN A 103 -5.10 7.88 -18.26
C GLN A 103 -4.20 9.11 -18.44
N VAL A 104 -3.56 9.62 -17.38
CA VAL A 104 -2.62 10.75 -17.48
C VAL A 104 -1.45 10.42 -18.40
N LEU A 105 -0.85 9.22 -18.26
CA LEU A 105 0.22 8.79 -19.16
C LEU A 105 -0.24 8.75 -20.62
N SER A 106 -1.44 8.24 -20.88
CA SER A 106 -2.02 8.23 -22.22
C SER A 106 -2.23 9.64 -22.78
N LEU A 107 -2.68 10.60 -21.96
CA LEU A 107 -2.85 11.99 -22.37
C LEU A 107 -1.52 12.67 -22.70
N LEU A 108 -0.46 12.33 -21.97
CA LEU A 108 0.90 12.85 -22.22
C LEU A 108 1.57 12.25 -23.46
N MET A 109 1.21 11.03 -23.84
CA MET A 109 1.71 10.36 -25.05
C MET A 109 1.01 10.82 -26.34
N ALA A 110 -0.06 11.61 -26.24
CA ALA A 110 -0.80 12.09 -27.41
C ALA A 110 0.06 13.06 -28.26
N PRO A 111 -0.13 13.09 -29.60
CA PRO A 111 0.61 14.01 -30.48
C PRO A 111 0.41 15.49 -30.15
N THR A 112 -0.67 15.84 -29.46
CA THR A 112 -0.95 17.19 -28.97
C THR A 112 -1.48 17.09 -27.55
N ILE A 113 -0.99 17.97 -26.68
CA ILE A 113 -1.39 17.99 -25.29
C ILE A 113 -2.79 18.61 -25.14
N ASP A 114 -3.74 17.80 -24.69
CA ASP A 114 -5.04 18.27 -24.23
C ASP A 114 -4.93 18.72 -22.77
N ARG A 115 -4.78 20.05 -22.58
CA ARG A 115 -4.65 20.65 -21.26
C ARG A 115 -5.90 20.48 -20.41
N THR A 116 -7.08 20.58 -21.01
CA THR A 116 -8.36 20.45 -20.29
C THR A 116 -8.55 19.03 -19.78
N ALA A 117 -8.21 18.01 -20.57
CA ALA A 117 -8.26 16.63 -20.13
C ALA A 117 -7.26 16.33 -19.00
N LEU A 118 -6.06 16.91 -19.04
CA LEU A 118 -5.07 16.77 -17.96
C LEU A 118 -5.55 17.42 -16.65
N GLU A 119 -6.13 18.61 -16.73
CA GLU A 119 -6.70 19.31 -15.56
C GLU A 119 -7.86 18.50 -14.95
N GLN A 120 -8.74 17.94 -15.78
CA GLN A 120 -9.82 17.06 -15.32
C GLN A 120 -9.29 15.78 -14.64
N ALA A 121 -8.26 15.16 -15.22
CA ALA A 121 -7.63 13.98 -14.64
C ALA A 121 -6.98 14.28 -13.28
N SER A 122 -6.31 15.44 -13.15
CA SER A 122 -5.75 15.92 -11.88
C SER A 122 -6.85 16.14 -10.82
N ALA A 123 -7.95 16.82 -11.18
CA ALA A 123 -9.07 17.05 -10.27
C ALA A 123 -9.72 15.74 -9.79
N ALA A 124 -9.84 14.75 -10.67
CA ALA A 124 -10.34 13.42 -10.32
C ALA A 124 -9.41 12.71 -9.32
N GLN A 125 -8.10 12.77 -9.53
CA GLN A 125 -7.12 12.19 -8.60
C GLN A 125 -7.17 12.85 -7.23
N ILE A 126 -7.23 14.18 -7.16
CA ILE A 126 -7.36 14.93 -5.89
C ILE A 126 -8.62 14.48 -5.13
N THR A 127 -9.73 14.30 -5.84
CA THR A 127 -11.00 13.86 -5.23
C THR A 127 -10.87 12.47 -4.60
N VAL A 128 -10.31 11.51 -5.33
CA VAL A 128 -10.12 10.14 -4.82
C VAL A 128 -9.12 10.11 -3.66
N GLN A 129 -8.03 10.87 -3.75
CA GLN A 129 -7.07 11.01 -2.65
C GLN A 129 -7.74 11.56 -1.39
N GLY A 130 -8.60 12.58 -1.51
CA GLY A 130 -9.35 13.13 -0.38
C GLY A 130 -10.25 12.08 0.29
N GLN A 131 -10.90 11.21 -0.50
CA GLN A 131 -11.73 10.12 0.03
C GLN A 131 -10.89 9.07 0.77
N ILE A 132 -9.73 8.69 0.21
CA ILE A 132 -8.78 7.78 0.85
C ILE A 132 -8.30 8.35 2.17
N THR A 133 -7.87 9.62 2.20
CA THR A 133 -7.43 10.29 3.42
C THR A 133 -8.51 10.25 4.49
N GLN A 134 -9.75 10.64 4.16
CA GLN A 134 -10.86 10.59 5.11
C GLN A 134 -11.13 9.18 5.63
N ARG A 135 -11.08 8.16 4.75
CA ARG A 135 -11.34 6.78 5.16
C ARG A 135 -10.24 6.23 6.06
N MET A 136 -8.99 6.59 5.80
CA MET A 136 -7.84 6.25 6.64
C MET A 136 -7.93 6.96 8.00
N THR A 137 -8.32 8.24 8.05
CA THR A 137 -8.57 8.95 9.31
C THR A 137 -9.61 8.22 10.16
N ARG A 138 -10.74 7.81 9.57
CA ARG A 138 -11.77 7.03 10.28
C ARG A 138 -11.23 5.67 10.77
N LEU A 139 -10.44 4.97 9.95
CA LEU A 139 -9.79 3.72 10.36
C LEU A 139 -8.91 3.93 11.61
N VAL A 140 -8.14 5.01 11.65
CA VAL A 140 -7.30 5.35 12.80
C VAL A 140 -8.16 5.66 14.02
N GLU A 141 -9.21 6.46 13.87
CA GLU A 141 -10.16 6.79 14.94
C GLU A 141 -10.82 5.53 15.52
N ASP A 142 -11.40 4.68 14.66
CA ASP A 142 -12.07 3.43 15.05
C ASP A 142 -11.11 2.47 15.76
N SER A 143 -9.89 2.30 15.22
CA SER A 143 -8.86 1.45 15.84
C SER A 143 -8.38 2.03 17.18
N SER A 144 -8.34 3.35 17.31
CA SER A 144 -7.87 4.03 18.52
C SER A 144 -8.80 3.83 19.72
N ASN A 145 -10.06 3.48 19.48
CA ASN A 145 -11.05 3.13 20.52
C ASN A 145 -10.83 1.71 21.06
N VAL A 146 -10.10 0.86 20.34
CA VAL A 146 -9.82 -0.54 20.72
C VAL A 146 -8.40 -0.71 21.29
N LEU A 147 -7.44 0.04 20.73
CA LEU A 147 -6.04 -0.03 21.11
C LEU A 147 -5.73 0.80 22.35
N THR A 148 -4.81 0.32 23.19
CA THR A 148 -4.29 1.10 24.32
C THR A 148 -3.38 2.24 23.83
N PRO A 149 -3.13 3.28 24.64
CA PRO A 149 -2.21 4.37 24.28
C PRO A 149 -0.83 3.87 23.82
N ASP A 150 -0.26 2.89 24.50
CA ASP A 150 1.06 2.32 24.16
C ASP A 150 1.03 1.58 22.81
N GLN A 151 -0.04 0.85 22.52
CA GLN A 151 -0.21 0.17 21.24
C GLN A 151 -0.39 1.17 20.09
N ARG A 152 -1.05 2.31 20.32
CA ARG A 152 -1.13 3.39 19.31
C ARG A 152 0.25 3.99 19.01
N GLN A 153 1.12 4.12 20.02
CA GLN A 153 2.50 4.55 19.79
C GLN A 153 3.28 3.54 18.95
N LYS A 154 3.13 2.23 19.21
CA LYS A 154 3.73 1.17 18.39
C LYS A 154 3.24 1.24 16.94
N LEU A 155 1.93 1.43 16.75
CA LEU A 155 1.34 1.61 15.42
C LEU A 155 2.00 2.79 14.69
N VAL A 156 2.07 3.98 15.31
CA VAL A 156 2.69 5.17 14.69
C VAL A 156 4.16 4.94 14.36
N ALA A 157 4.93 4.31 15.25
CA ALA A 157 6.34 3.99 15.00
C ALA A 157 6.50 3.07 13.79
N HIS A 158 5.63 2.07 13.67
CA HIS A 158 5.62 1.15 12.55
C HIS A 158 5.28 1.86 11.23
N LEU A 159 4.22 2.69 11.21
CA LEU A 159 3.84 3.48 10.03
C LEU A 159 4.97 4.43 9.60
N THR A 160 5.60 5.11 10.54
CA THR A 160 6.69 6.05 10.26
C THR A 160 7.91 5.34 9.69
N GLN A 161 8.24 4.14 10.21
CA GLN A 161 9.34 3.34 9.68
C GLN A 161 9.12 2.96 8.21
N HIS A 162 7.89 2.59 7.84
CA HIS A 162 7.55 2.28 6.46
C HIS A 162 7.58 3.50 5.53
N MET A 163 7.16 4.67 6.02
CA MET A 163 7.29 5.93 5.26
C MET A 163 8.77 6.29 5.02
N ALA A 164 9.63 6.10 6.02
CA ALA A 164 11.06 6.38 5.91
C ALA A 164 11.78 5.43 4.94
N THR A 165 11.42 4.15 4.92
CA THR A 165 11.98 3.19 3.94
C THR A 165 11.56 3.49 2.51
N ASN A 166 10.37 4.07 2.30
CA ASN A 166 9.93 4.49 0.97
C ASN A 166 10.56 5.84 0.56
N GLY A 167 10.82 6.75 1.49
CA GLY A 167 11.53 8.01 1.24
C GLY A 167 13.01 7.84 0.88
N ALA A 168 13.69 6.84 1.46
CA ALA A 168 15.10 6.55 1.18
C ALA A 168 15.39 5.98 -0.21
N ILE A 169 14.37 5.52 -0.95
CA ILE A 169 14.49 5.05 -2.34
C ILE A 169 14.35 6.22 -3.35
N HIS A 170 14.07 7.43 -2.87
CA HIS A 170 13.90 8.64 -3.68
C HIS A 170 14.91 9.76 -3.36
N GLY A 171 16.03 9.43 -2.71
CA GLY A 171 17.18 10.34 -2.50
C GLY A 171 18.26 10.16 -3.54
#